data_AF-A0A174P0B6-F1
#
_entry.id   AF-A0A174P0B6-F1
#
_cell.length_a   1.000
_cell.length_b   1.000
_cell.length_c   1.000
_cell.angle_alpha   90.00
_cell.angle_beta   90.00
_cell.angle_gamma   90.00
#
_symmetry.space_group_name_H-M   'P 1'
#
loop_
_entity.id
_entity.type
_entity.pdbx_description
1 polymer ?
#
loop_
_entity_poly.entity_id
_entity_poly.type
_entity_poly.pdbx_seq_one_letter_code
_entity_poly.pdbx_strand_id
1 'polypeptide(L)' 'MNDKDILVKIGTRIKELRIAKQMTQDNLAAKCNWDYQYVSRLESGNTNMTIKTIIKLCYALEVNLEDVFKNINI' A
#
# COMPACT_ATOMS: atom_id res chain seq x y z
N MET A 1 -14.40 1.57 -14.72
CA MET A 1 -13.78 0.97 -13.52
C MET A 1 -14.43 1.60 -12.31
N ASN A 2 -14.82 0.84 -11.30
CA ASN A 2 -15.43 1.44 -10.10
C ASN A 2 -14.33 1.80 -9.07
N ASP A 3 -14.66 2.63 -8.08
CA ASP A 3 -13.70 3.10 -7.06
C ASP A 3 -13.02 1.94 -6.33
N LYS A 4 -13.72 0.83 -6.11
CA LYS A 4 -13.19 -0.36 -5.44
C LYS A 4 -12.10 -1.03 -6.28
N ASP A 5 -12.27 -1.10 -7.60
CA ASP A 5 -11.26 -1.68 -8.49
C ASP A 5 -9.94 -0.87 -8.43
N ILE A 6 -10.02 0.46 -8.32
CA ILE A 6 -8.85 1.34 -8.17
C ILE A 6 -8.15 1.06 -6.84
N LEU A 7 -8.91 0.97 -5.74
CA LEU A 7 -8.35 0.67 -4.42
C LEU A 7 -7.65 -0.70 -4.39
N VAL A 8 -8.23 -1.72 -5.05
CA VAL A 8 -7.61 -3.04 -5.17
C VAL A 8 -6.32 -3.00 -5.99
N LYS A 9 -6.27 -2.22 -7.08
CA LYS A 9 -5.04 -2.05 -7.87
C LYS A 9 -3.93 -1.38 -7.07
N ILE A 10 -4.24 -0.29 -6.37
CA ILE A 10 -3.27 0.42 -5.51
C ILE A 10 -2.81 -0.49 -4.36
N GLY A 11 -3.73 -1.18 -3.69
CA GLY A 11 -3.42 -2.13 -2.61
C GLY A 11 -2.51 -3.26 -3.08
N THR A 12 -2.81 -3.84 -4.25
CA THR A 12 -1.95 -4.84 -4.89
C THR A 12 -0.56 -4.29 -5.19
N ARG A 13 -0.46 -3.07 -5.71
CA ARG A 13 0.82 -2.44 -6.01
C ARG A 13 1.67 -2.24 -4.76
N ILE A 14 1.06 -1.84 -3.64
CA ILE A 14 1.73 -1.68 -2.35
C ILE A 14 2.25 -3.04 -1.85
N LYS A 15 1.46 -4.11 -2.01
CA LYS A 15 1.88 -5.48 -1.69
C LYS A 15 3.09 -5.92 -2.50
N GLU A 16 3.12 -5.64 -3.80
CA GLU A 16 4.27 -5.95 -4.67
C GLU A 16 5.54 -5.24 -4.19
N LEU A 17 5.44 -3.94 -3.90
CA LEU A 17 6.56 -3.14 -3.39
C LEU A 17 7.06 -3.68 -2.04
N ARG A 18 6.14 -4.07 -1.15
CA ARG A 18 6.49 -4.70 0.13
C ARG A 18 7.24 -6.01 -0.05
N ILE A 19 6.77 -6.90 -0.94
CA ILE A 19 7.41 -8.18 -1.21
C ILE A 19 8.79 -7.97 -1.86
N ALA A 20 8.93 -7.00 -2.76
CA ALA A 20 10.22 -6.63 -3.36
C ALA A 20 11.25 -6.16 -2.31
N LYS A 21 10.78 -5.60 -1.18
CA LYS A 21 11.59 -5.22 -0.02
C LYS A 21 11.75 -6.35 1.01
N GLN A 22 11.32 -7.58 0.69
CA GLN A 22 11.38 -8.76 1.56
C GLN A 22 10.70 -8.56 2.92
N MET A 23 9.68 -7.71 2.97
CA MET A 23 8.93 -7.42 4.20
C MET A 23 7.69 -8.29 4.32
N THR A 24 7.39 -8.77 5.52
CA THR A 24 6.07 -9.31 5.85
C THR A 24 5.07 -8.17 6.10
N GLN A 25 3.77 -8.48 6.13
CA GLN A 25 2.76 -7.48 6.51
C GLN A 25 3.00 -6.95 7.94
N ASP A 26 3.42 -7.81 8.87
CA ASP A 26 3.82 -7.41 10.23
C ASP A 26 5.02 -6.45 10.23
N ASN A 27 6.02 -6.68 9.37
CA ASN A 27 7.16 -5.76 9.27
C ASN A 27 6.71 -4.36 8.79
N LEU A 28 5.84 -4.31 7.77
CA LEU A 28 5.30 -3.03 7.28
C LEU A 28 4.42 -2.36 8.33
N ALA A 29 3.58 -3.13 9.03
CA ALA A 29 2.75 -2.65 10.12
C ALA A 29 3.60 -2.02 11.22
N ALA A 30 4.65 -2.73 11.67
CA ALA A 30 5.60 -2.23 12.66
C ALA A 30 6.31 -0.95 12.21
N LYS A 31 6.85 -0.90 10.98
CA LYS A 31 7.48 0.31 10.42
C LYS A 31 6.52 1.50 10.34
N CYS A 32 5.25 1.24 10.05
CA CYS A 32 4.22 2.26 9.98
C CYS A 32 3.52 2.53 11.31
N ASN A 33 3.89 1.87 12.41
CA ASN A 33 3.16 1.92 13.69
C ASN A 33 1.64 1.70 13.49
N TRP A 34 1.29 0.62 12.80
CA TRP A 34 -0.08 0.19 12.49
C TRP A 34 -0.32 -1.23 13.00
N ASP A 35 -1.59 -1.63 13.07
CA ASP A 35 -1.95 -3.03 13.27
C ASP A 35 -1.83 -3.83 11.96
N TYR A 36 -1.58 -5.13 12.11
CA TYR A 36 -1.49 -6.07 10.99
C TYR A 36 -2.75 -6.05 10.11
N GLN A 37 -3.93 -5.99 10.74
CA GLN A 37 -5.22 -6.03 10.07
C GLN A 37 -5.42 -4.81 9.16
N TYR A 38 -4.87 -3.65 9.51
CA TYR A 38 -4.90 -2.42 8.72
C TYR A 38 -4.09 -2.60 7.45
N VAL A 39 -2.86 -3.15 7.55
CA VAL A 39 -2.04 -3.47 6.38
C VAL A 39 -2.74 -4.49 5.48
N SER A 40 -3.35 -5.53 6.07
CA SER A 40 -4.11 -6.53 5.31
C SER A 40 -5.31 -5.95 4.56
N ARG A 41 -6.12 -5.10 5.22
CA ARG A 41 -7.24 -4.39 4.58
C ARG A 41 -6.78 -3.43 3.49
N LEU A 42 -5.65 -2.75 3.72
CA LEU A 42 -5.06 -1.82 2.77
C LEU A 42 -4.60 -2.53 1.49
N GLU A 43 -3.85 -3.63 1.63
CA GLU A 43 -3.37 -4.41 0.47
C GLU A 43 -4.50 -5.11 -0.29
N SER A 44 -5.63 -5.36 0.36
CA SER A 44 -6.83 -5.93 -0.27
C SER A 44 -7.80 -4.89 -0.84
N GLY A 45 -7.45 -3.60 -0.80
CA GLY A 45 -8.30 -2.53 -1.33
C GLY A 45 -9.56 -2.26 -0.49
N ASN A 46 -9.65 -2.80 0.72
CA ASN A 46 -10.77 -2.63 1.65
C ASN A 46 -10.60 -1.39 2.55
N THR A 47 -9.70 -0.47 2.20
CA THR A 47 -9.46 0.77 2.93
C THR A 47 -9.22 1.89 1.94
N ASN A 48 -10.00 2.96 2.06
CA ASN A 48 -9.74 4.18 1.32
C ASN A 48 -8.54 4.90 1.97
N MET A 49 -7.41 4.91 1.26
CA MET A 49 -6.17 5.48 1.77
C MET A 49 -6.15 6.99 1.58
N THR A 50 -5.80 7.72 2.63
CA THR A 50 -5.48 9.15 2.50
C THR A 50 -4.12 9.33 1.83
N ILE A 51 -3.88 10.48 1.23
CA ILE A 51 -2.53 10.84 0.72
C ILE A 51 -1.46 10.73 1.82
N LYS A 52 -1.79 11.11 3.07
CA LYS A 52 -0.87 10.96 4.22
C LYS A 52 -0.50 9.50 4.49
N THR A 53 -1.46 8.58 4.36
CA THR A 53 -1.23 7.13 4.47
C THR A 53 -0.25 6.66 3.40
N ILE A 54 -0.44 7.11 2.16
CA ILE A 54 0.41 6.74 1.03
C ILE A 54 1.83 7.28 1.20
N ILE A 55 1.98 8.54 1.64
CA ILE A 55 3.29 9.12 1.94
C ILE A 55 4.00 8.30 3.03
N LYS A 56 3.29 7.89 4.09
CA LYS A 56 3.86 7.05 5.16
C LYS A 56 4.35 5.70 4.61
N LEU A 57 3.58 5.07 3.72
CA LEU A 57 3.99 3.85 3.03
C LEU A 57 5.25 4.06 2.18
N CYS A 58 5.33 5.18 1.44
CA CYS A 58 6.51 5.49 0.63
C CYS A 58 7.78 5.55 1.50
N TYR A 59 7.70 6.21 2.66
CA TYR A 59 8.82 6.23 3.62
C TYR A 59 9.13 4.84 4.19
N ALA A 60 8.12 4.05 4.58
CA ALA A 60 8.34 2.74 5.17
C ALA A 60 8.94 1.72 4.18
N LEU A 61 8.51 1.80 2.92
CA LEU A 61 8.94 0.95 1.81
C LEU A 61 10.19 1.47 1.10
N GLU A 62 10.63 2.70 1.38
CA GLU A 62 11.76 3.38 0.72
C GLU A 62 11.59 3.38 -0.80
N VAL A 63 10.47 3.98 -1.24
CA VAL A 63 10.06 4.13 -2.65
C VAL A 63 9.53 5.54 -2.89
N ASN A 64 9.46 5.94 -4.16
CA ASN A 64 8.86 7.22 -4.54
C ASN A 64 7.33 7.10 -4.64
N LEU A 65 6.65 8.25 -4.56
CA LEU A 65 5.19 8.30 -4.69
C LEU A 65 4.71 7.74 -6.04
N GLU A 66 5.46 7.99 -7.12
CA GLU A 66 5.18 7.47 -8.45
C GLU A 66 5.21 5.94 -8.52
N ASP A 67 6.02 5.27 -7.69
CA ASP A 67 6.12 3.81 -7.69
C ASP A 67 4.81 3.15 -7.24
N VAL A 68 4.05 3.82 -6.37
CA VAL A 68 2.75 3.38 -5.87
C VAL A 68 1.67 3.45 -6.95
N PHE A 69 1.77 4.41 -7.87
CA PHE A 69 0.76 4.65 -8.91
C PHE A 69 1.19 4.18 -10.30
N LYS A 70 2.42 3.69 -10.44
CA LYS A 70 2.96 3.21 -11.72
C LYS A 70 2.08 2.11 -12.30
N ASN A 71 1.73 2.25 -13.59
CA ASN A 71 0.88 1.33 -14.36
C ASN A 71 -0.59 1.23 -13.89
N ILE A 72 -1.09 2.21 -13.13
CA ILE A 72 -2.52 2.29 -12.79
C ILE A 72 -3.22 3.22 -13.77
N ASN A 73 -4.00 2.63 -14.69
CA ASN A 73 -4.85 3.37 -15.64
C ASN A 73 -6.28 3.47 -15.10
N ILE A 74 -6.88 4.67 -15.20
CA ILE A 74 -8.25 5.00 -14.77
C ILE A 74 -9.25 5.02 -15.90
#